data_AF-A0A1M5VVN8-F1
#
_entry.id   AF-A0A1M5VVN8-F1
#
_cell.length_a   1.000
_cell.length_b   1.000
_cell.length_c   1.000
_cell.angle_alpha   90.00
_cell.angle_beta   90.00
_cell.angle_gamma   90.00
#
_symmetry.space_group_name_H-M   'P 1'
#
loop_
_entity.id
_entity.type
_entity.pdbx_description
1 polymer ?
#
loop_
_entity_poly.entity_id
_entity_poly.type
_entity_poly.pdbx_seq_one_letter_code
_entity_poly.pdbx_strand_id
1 'polypeptide(L)'
;MPVVKARSVIWPGSQKTMGELLDNGCLTIKDLQKGTANEKDNVRIASEVLLADQSQKIRDYINKGGIPRTLDEAYEVRWPFDKRTGMPNATLRDVLNSRKINVNDLGYAIWSLASSPQVRQASIIILNHLTNVEMRKVAKGPGPLCVTADYSSYMTQEGEKYLQKRGLILGASLASCFFVALGYVIWFANHYTISGFIHELINMNWLSWIVLIILALIVLFSINKIIDLTLFKKIDDIDAAIDANRKGKIGEDRVVEALRELLDGSCHIFRNLHIDKEKKWDVDIALVSPWGVYALEVKNLTGEYEIADTIVTKKFGKKIVKLKDRENPIIEARRHAACLKSFLDADFSRNNDKAFVEPIVIWANPDIKAWDSKAAIKCWRIERLSEELDSIRTKQKLSPQGQKDIIERLLKCYKN
;
A
#
# COMPACT_ATOMS: atom_id res chain seq x y z
N MET A 1 21.06 34.95 -10.49
CA MET A 1 22.50 35.09 -10.83
C MET A 1 22.79 34.24 -12.07
N PRO A 2 23.58 34.68 -13.07
CA PRO A 2 23.92 33.84 -14.23
C PRO A 2 24.77 32.61 -13.83
N VAL A 3 24.61 31.48 -14.52
CA VAL A 3 25.34 30.23 -14.24
C VAL A 3 26.86 30.43 -14.22
N VAL A 4 27.42 31.19 -15.17
CA VAL A 4 28.86 31.51 -15.21
C VAL A 4 29.32 32.23 -13.94
N LYS A 5 28.53 33.20 -13.45
CA LYS A 5 28.84 33.92 -12.20
C LYS A 5 28.69 33.02 -10.98
N ALA A 6 27.67 32.15 -10.94
CA ALA A 6 27.52 31.16 -9.88
C ALA A 6 28.70 30.17 -9.83
N ARG A 7 29.17 29.69 -10.99
CA ARG A 7 30.37 28.84 -11.09
C ARG A 7 31.63 29.52 -10.54
N SER A 8 31.75 30.84 -10.65
CA SER A 8 32.92 31.60 -10.13
C SER A 8 32.93 31.82 -8.61
N VAL A 9 31.86 31.51 -7.89
CA VAL A 9 31.82 31.68 -6.41
C VAL A 9 32.73 30.64 -5.74
N ILE A 10 33.49 31.06 -4.74
CA ILE A 10 34.36 30.17 -3.93
C ILE A 10 33.49 29.38 -2.95
N TRP A 11 33.67 28.06 -2.90
CA TRP A 11 32.93 27.19 -1.99
C TRP A 11 33.45 27.32 -0.54
N PRO A 12 32.60 27.41 0.50
CA PRO A 12 33.05 27.50 1.89
C PRO A 12 34.03 26.40 2.29
N GLY A 13 35.15 26.78 2.90
CA GLY A 13 36.20 25.85 3.32
C GLY A 13 37.12 25.37 2.18
N SER A 14 36.92 25.86 0.95
CA SER A 14 37.78 25.58 -0.21
C SER A 14 38.46 26.85 -0.72
N GLN A 15 39.59 26.68 -1.40
CA GLN A 15 40.23 27.73 -2.22
C GLN A 15 39.78 27.67 -3.68
N LYS A 16 39.02 26.64 -4.08
CA LYS A 16 38.52 26.44 -5.45
C LYS A 16 37.11 27.02 -5.62
N THR A 17 36.80 27.41 -6.84
CA THR A 17 35.46 27.84 -7.26
C THR A 17 34.50 26.66 -7.33
N MET A 18 33.20 26.93 -7.19
CA MET A 18 32.14 25.92 -7.30
C MET A 18 32.12 25.26 -8.69
N GLY A 19 32.49 25.99 -9.74
CA GLY A 19 32.64 25.47 -11.10
C GLY A 19 33.74 24.43 -11.20
N GLU A 20 34.95 24.74 -10.73
CA GLU A 20 36.06 23.78 -10.70
C GLU A 20 35.74 22.55 -9.84
N LEU A 21 35.08 22.72 -8.70
CA LEU A 21 34.71 21.60 -7.85
C LEU A 21 33.63 20.71 -8.49
N LEU A 22 32.68 21.28 -9.23
CA LEU A 22 31.70 20.51 -10.02
C LEU A 22 32.38 19.72 -11.14
N ASP A 23 33.25 20.37 -11.91
CA ASP A 23 33.91 19.74 -13.06
C ASP A 23 34.86 18.61 -12.64
N ASN A 24 35.49 18.73 -11.46
CA ASN A 24 36.32 17.69 -10.85
C ASN A 24 35.50 16.66 -10.03
N GLY A 25 34.16 16.71 -10.03
CA GLY A 25 33.31 15.81 -9.25
C GLY A 25 33.44 15.94 -7.72
N CYS A 26 34.09 16.99 -7.22
CA CYS A 26 34.32 17.26 -5.80
C CYS A 26 33.12 17.92 -5.10
N LEU A 27 32.24 18.59 -5.85
CA LEU A 27 31.01 19.19 -5.34
C LEU A 27 29.81 18.44 -5.91
N THR A 28 29.03 17.79 -5.05
CA THR A 28 27.87 17.00 -5.49
C THR A 28 26.56 17.80 -5.43
N ILE A 29 25.49 17.29 -6.05
CA ILE A 29 24.12 17.83 -5.89
C ILE A 29 23.72 17.93 -4.42
N LYS A 30 24.09 16.94 -3.60
CA LYS A 30 23.85 16.94 -2.15
C LYS A 30 24.60 18.07 -1.44
N ASP A 31 25.77 18.46 -1.91
CA ASP A 31 26.52 19.57 -1.33
C ASP A 31 25.96 20.91 -1.79
N LEU A 32 25.54 21.04 -3.06
CA LEU A 32 24.75 22.20 -3.52
C LEU A 32 23.46 22.38 -2.69
N GLN A 33 22.74 21.30 -2.37
CA GLN A 33 21.56 21.34 -1.49
C GLN A 33 21.88 21.80 -0.05
N LYS A 34 23.06 21.48 0.50
CA LYS A 34 23.50 22.10 1.78
C LYS A 34 23.85 23.58 1.58
N GLY A 35 24.42 23.91 0.43
CA GLY A 35 24.76 25.28 0.03
C GLY A 35 23.56 26.22 -0.01
N THR A 36 22.37 25.73 -0.37
CA THR A 36 21.13 26.54 -0.34
C THR A 36 20.64 26.87 1.08
N ALA A 37 21.21 26.25 2.12
CA ALA A 37 20.97 26.59 3.53
C ALA A 37 22.14 27.39 4.15
N ASN A 38 23.10 27.87 3.35
CA ASN A 38 24.25 28.62 3.86
C ASN A 38 23.89 30.07 4.22
N GLU A 39 24.44 30.56 5.32
CA GLU A 39 24.24 31.95 5.79
C GLU A 39 24.81 33.01 4.83
N LYS A 40 25.80 32.65 3.99
CA LYS A 40 26.38 33.57 3.01
C LYS A 40 25.55 33.58 1.73
N ASP A 41 24.81 34.68 1.52
CA ASP A 41 23.92 34.87 0.36
C ASP A 41 24.58 34.58 -1.00
N ASN A 42 25.86 34.93 -1.19
CA ASN A 42 26.54 34.66 -2.45
C ASN A 42 26.72 33.16 -2.73
N VAL A 43 27.01 32.36 -1.70
CA VAL A 43 27.12 30.90 -1.78
C VAL A 43 25.73 30.28 -1.93
N ARG A 44 24.74 30.78 -1.17
CA ARG A 44 23.36 30.33 -1.23
C ARG A 44 22.76 30.48 -2.63
N ILE A 45 22.79 31.70 -3.17
CA ILE A 45 22.26 32.02 -4.50
C ILE A 45 23.05 31.30 -5.60
N ALA A 46 24.36 31.13 -5.46
CA ALA A 46 25.14 30.34 -6.41
C ALA A 46 24.75 28.86 -6.36
N SER A 47 24.53 28.30 -5.17
CA SER A 47 24.11 26.92 -4.98
C SER A 47 22.73 26.66 -5.59
N GLU A 48 21.77 27.56 -5.37
CA GLU A 48 20.42 27.50 -5.98
C GLU A 48 20.50 27.46 -7.51
N VAL A 49 21.30 28.35 -8.11
CA VAL A 49 21.48 28.44 -9.57
C VAL A 49 22.18 27.22 -10.15
N LEU A 50 23.23 26.72 -9.50
CA LEU A 50 23.98 25.55 -9.98
C LEU A 50 23.19 24.26 -9.78
N LEU A 51 22.39 24.16 -8.72
CA LEU A 51 21.47 23.04 -8.50
C LEU A 51 20.43 22.98 -9.62
N ALA A 52 19.83 24.12 -9.98
CA ALA A 52 18.87 24.19 -11.09
C ALA A 52 19.50 23.82 -12.46
N ASP A 53 20.71 24.31 -12.75
CA ASP A 53 21.48 23.99 -13.96
C ASP A 53 21.83 22.49 -14.05
N GLN A 54 22.31 21.89 -12.96
CA GLN A 54 22.62 20.46 -12.90
C GLN A 54 21.36 19.58 -13.04
N SER A 55 20.29 19.89 -12.31
CA SER A 55 19.01 19.18 -12.46
C SER A 55 18.45 19.29 -13.88
N GLN A 56 18.60 20.42 -14.56
CA GLN A 56 18.20 20.54 -15.96
C GLN A 56 19.03 19.66 -16.88
N LYS A 57 20.36 19.68 -16.74
CA LYS A 57 21.28 18.84 -17.54
C LYS A 57 21.01 17.34 -17.38
N ILE A 58 20.73 16.89 -16.15
CA ILE A 58 20.35 15.50 -15.88
C ILE A 58 19.03 15.16 -16.58
N ARG A 59 18.00 16.00 -16.43
CA ARG A 59 16.70 15.78 -17.10
C ARG A 59 16.85 15.76 -18.62
N ASP A 60 17.69 16.62 -19.21
CA ASP A 60 17.96 16.63 -20.65
C ASP A 60 18.70 15.35 -21.11
N TYR A 61 19.65 14.84 -20.32
CA TYR A 61 20.32 13.56 -20.58
C TYR A 61 19.33 12.39 -20.56
N ILE A 62 18.49 12.31 -19.52
CA ILE A 62 17.49 11.24 -19.37
C ILE A 62 16.40 11.33 -20.46
N ASN A 63 15.88 12.52 -20.77
CA ASN A 63 14.89 12.73 -21.83
C ASN A 63 15.44 12.35 -23.23
N LYS A 64 16.76 12.40 -23.45
CA LYS A 64 17.43 11.94 -24.68
C LYS A 64 17.68 10.43 -24.74
N GLY A 65 17.16 9.65 -23.79
CA GLY A 65 17.36 8.20 -23.70
C GLY A 65 18.62 7.77 -22.93
N GLY A 66 19.29 8.69 -22.24
CA GLY A 66 20.47 8.40 -21.42
C GLY A 66 20.19 7.35 -20.33
N ILE A 67 21.03 6.33 -20.23
CA ILE A 67 20.94 5.30 -19.19
C ILE A 67 21.54 5.86 -17.89
N PRO A 68 20.78 5.91 -16.77
CA PRO A 68 21.26 6.49 -15.52
C PRO A 68 22.43 5.68 -14.95
N ARG A 69 23.41 6.40 -14.39
CA ARG A 69 24.62 5.87 -13.75
C ARG A 69 24.76 6.33 -12.31
N THR A 70 24.28 7.54 -12.02
CA THR A 70 24.26 8.12 -10.68
C THR A 70 22.88 8.00 -10.03
N LEU A 71 22.82 8.18 -8.70
CA LEU A 71 21.56 8.15 -7.96
C LEU A 71 20.64 9.32 -8.36
N ASP A 72 21.20 10.50 -8.62
CA ASP A 72 20.41 11.66 -9.06
C ASP A 72 19.86 11.47 -10.47
N GLU A 73 20.65 10.92 -11.41
CA GLU A 73 20.14 10.51 -12.73
C GLU A 73 19.02 9.46 -12.62
N ALA A 74 19.17 8.46 -11.75
CA ALA A 74 18.15 7.44 -11.51
C ALA A 74 16.85 8.04 -10.98
N TYR A 75 16.93 9.03 -10.10
CA TYR A 75 15.77 9.74 -9.56
C TYR A 75 15.01 10.56 -10.62
N GLU A 76 15.69 11.14 -11.62
CA GLU A 76 15.04 11.90 -12.69
C GLU A 76 14.42 11.02 -13.81
N VAL A 77 14.60 9.69 -13.79
CA VAL A 77 13.93 8.79 -14.75
C VAL A 77 12.42 8.77 -14.52
N ARG A 78 11.66 8.97 -15.61
CA ARG A 78 10.19 8.93 -15.57
C ARG A 78 9.67 7.54 -15.20
N TRP A 79 8.70 7.50 -14.30
CA TRP A 79 8.02 6.28 -13.89
C TRP A 79 6.96 5.88 -14.93
N PRO A 80 7.01 4.67 -15.52
CA PRO A 80 6.15 4.31 -16.65
C PRO A 80 4.75 3.80 -16.23
N PHE A 81 4.51 3.56 -14.94
CA PHE A 81 3.26 2.98 -14.43
C PHE A 81 2.32 4.06 -13.86
N ASP A 82 2.10 5.14 -14.63
CA ASP A 82 1.32 6.32 -14.25
C ASP A 82 -0.11 6.02 -13.81
N LYS A 83 -0.81 5.11 -14.49
CA LYS A 83 -2.17 4.65 -14.14
C LYS A 83 -2.26 4.05 -12.75
N ARG A 84 -1.17 3.48 -12.23
CA ARG A 84 -1.10 2.86 -10.90
C ARG A 84 -0.78 3.88 -9.80
N THR A 85 -0.02 4.92 -10.11
CA THR A 85 0.33 6.00 -9.16
C THR A 85 -0.65 7.17 -9.21
N GLY A 86 -1.43 7.32 -10.29
CA GLY A 86 -2.23 8.52 -10.57
C GLY A 86 -1.36 9.74 -10.89
N MET A 87 -0.09 9.55 -11.25
CA MET A 87 0.88 10.64 -11.46
C MET A 87 1.47 10.58 -12.88
N PRO A 88 0.84 11.23 -13.88
CA PRO A 88 1.36 11.25 -15.25
C PRO A 88 2.67 12.03 -15.34
N ASN A 89 3.63 11.50 -16.13
CA ASN A 89 4.97 12.07 -16.34
C ASN A 89 5.85 12.24 -15.09
N ALA A 90 5.46 11.72 -13.93
CA ALA A 90 6.24 11.83 -12.71
C ALA A 90 7.58 11.09 -12.79
N THR A 91 8.60 11.65 -12.16
CA THR A 91 9.92 11.02 -12.01
C THR A 91 9.89 9.98 -10.89
N LEU A 92 10.90 9.10 -10.85
CA LEU A 92 11.12 8.18 -9.74
C LEU A 92 11.26 8.92 -8.40
N ARG A 93 11.88 10.11 -8.40
CA ARG A 93 11.94 11.02 -7.24
C ARG A 93 10.54 11.35 -6.73
N ASP A 94 9.64 11.77 -7.62
CA ASP A 94 8.29 12.23 -7.28
C ASP A 94 7.44 11.09 -6.71
N VAL A 95 7.44 9.91 -7.34
CA VAL A 95 6.62 8.77 -6.90
C VAL A 95 7.12 8.09 -5.63
N LEU A 96 8.43 8.15 -5.35
CA LEU A 96 9.02 7.71 -4.08
C LEU A 96 8.76 8.71 -2.95
N ASN A 97 9.00 10.00 -3.17
CA ASN A 97 8.79 11.05 -2.16
C ASN A 97 7.32 11.12 -1.73
N SER A 98 6.39 10.95 -2.68
CA SER A 98 4.95 10.89 -2.42
C SER A 98 4.46 9.56 -1.83
N ARG A 99 5.34 8.58 -1.55
CA ARG A 99 5.00 7.26 -1.00
C ARG A 99 4.01 6.45 -1.85
N LYS A 100 3.92 6.76 -3.15
CA LYS A 100 3.03 6.09 -4.10
C LYS A 100 3.54 4.72 -4.53
N ILE A 101 4.86 4.58 -4.66
CA ILE A 101 5.55 3.32 -4.94
C ILE A 101 6.47 2.94 -3.79
N ASN A 102 6.85 1.67 -3.75
CA ASN A 102 7.63 1.09 -2.67
C ASN A 102 8.82 0.24 -3.22
N VAL A 103 9.62 -0.36 -2.35
CA VAL A 103 10.78 -1.21 -2.70
C VAL A 103 10.37 -2.39 -3.59
N ASN A 104 9.20 -2.99 -3.31
CA ASN A 104 8.67 -4.08 -4.11
C ASN A 104 8.27 -3.63 -5.53
N ASP A 105 7.80 -2.39 -5.69
CA ASP A 105 7.49 -1.81 -6.99
C ASP A 105 8.75 -1.55 -7.83
N LEU A 106 9.84 -1.11 -7.20
CA LEU A 106 11.15 -1.02 -7.86
C LEU A 106 11.65 -2.41 -8.30
N GLY A 107 11.49 -3.43 -7.44
CA GLY A 107 11.77 -4.82 -7.79
C GLY A 107 10.94 -5.32 -8.98
N TYR A 108 9.63 -5.06 -8.97
CA TYR A 108 8.74 -5.37 -10.10
C TYR A 108 9.18 -4.63 -11.38
N ALA A 109 9.59 -3.37 -11.28
CA ALA A 109 10.06 -2.60 -12.42
C ALA A 109 11.34 -3.17 -13.05
N ILE A 110 12.22 -3.82 -12.27
CA ILE A 110 13.41 -4.52 -12.79
C ILE A 110 13.01 -5.76 -13.61
N TRP A 111 12.09 -6.57 -13.09
CA TRP A 111 11.67 -7.83 -13.71
C TRP A 111 10.66 -7.65 -14.86
N SER A 112 9.89 -6.57 -14.87
CA SER A 112 8.84 -6.36 -15.87
C SER A 112 9.43 -6.15 -17.27
N LEU A 113 9.00 -6.99 -18.22
CA LEU A 113 9.35 -6.86 -19.64
C LEU A 113 8.84 -5.55 -20.27
N ALA A 114 7.84 -4.90 -19.66
CA ALA A 114 7.33 -3.61 -20.10
C ALA A 114 8.19 -2.41 -19.67
N SER A 115 9.18 -2.61 -18.78
CA SER A 115 10.06 -1.54 -18.31
C SER A 115 11.18 -1.24 -19.30
N SER A 116 11.40 0.04 -19.59
CA SER A 116 12.52 0.47 -20.42
C SER A 116 13.88 0.17 -19.76
N PRO A 117 14.98 0.04 -20.53
CA PRO A 117 16.32 -0.11 -19.97
C PRO A 117 16.69 0.99 -18.96
N GLN A 118 16.26 2.23 -19.18
CA GLN A 118 16.45 3.34 -18.24
C GLN A 118 15.76 3.07 -16.89
N VAL A 119 14.50 2.65 -16.90
CA VAL A 119 13.71 2.39 -15.67
C VAL A 119 14.30 1.23 -14.87
N ARG A 120 14.72 0.14 -15.56
CA ARG A 120 15.38 -0.99 -14.90
C ARG A 120 16.69 -0.57 -14.23
N GLN A 121 17.55 0.16 -14.95
CA GLN A 121 18.82 0.63 -14.39
C GLN A 121 18.61 1.63 -13.24
N ALA A 122 17.65 2.55 -13.36
CA ALA A 122 17.30 3.48 -12.28
C ALA A 122 16.85 2.72 -11.02
N SER A 123 15.97 1.73 -11.18
CA SER A 123 15.46 0.92 -10.08
C SER A 123 16.58 0.12 -9.40
N ILE A 124 17.53 -0.43 -10.16
CA ILE A 124 18.74 -1.10 -9.61
C ILE A 124 19.57 -0.13 -8.77
N ILE A 125 19.86 1.07 -9.28
CA ILE A 125 20.66 2.10 -8.58
C ILE A 125 19.98 2.52 -7.27
N ILE A 126 18.67 2.78 -7.31
CA ILE A 126 17.90 3.19 -6.13
C ILE A 126 17.81 2.06 -5.10
N LEU A 127 17.52 0.81 -5.53
CA LEU A 127 17.51 -0.34 -4.61
C LEU A 127 18.86 -0.55 -3.94
N ASN A 128 19.95 -0.52 -4.70
CA ASN A 128 21.30 -0.61 -4.14
C ASN A 128 21.58 0.52 -3.14
N HIS A 129 21.10 1.73 -3.39
CA HIS A 129 21.20 2.83 -2.43
C HIS A 129 20.43 2.53 -1.13
N LEU A 130 19.17 2.10 -1.22
CA LEU A 130 18.33 1.77 -0.07
C LEU A 130 18.91 0.61 0.76
N THR A 131 19.38 -0.46 0.11
CA THR A 131 20.08 -1.57 0.79
C THR A 131 21.33 -1.09 1.51
N ASN A 132 22.12 -0.19 0.90
CA ASN A 132 23.29 0.41 1.55
C ASN A 132 22.92 1.31 2.75
N VAL A 133 21.75 1.94 2.76
CA VAL A 133 21.23 2.68 3.94
C VAL A 133 20.89 1.71 5.08
N GLU A 134 20.20 0.61 4.79
CA GLU A 134 19.90 -0.43 5.80
C GLU A 134 21.16 -1.09 6.36
N MET A 135 22.14 -1.42 5.52
CA MET A 135 23.43 -1.96 5.97
C MET A 135 24.21 -0.98 6.88
N ARG A 136 24.01 0.34 6.70
CA ARG A 136 24.56 1.35 7.64
C ARG A 136 23.83 1.39 8.98
N LYS A 137 22.57 0.93 9.08
CA LYS A 137 21.88 0.75 10.37
C LYS A 137 22.43 -0.43 11.14
N VAL A 138 22.74 -1.54 10.45
CA VAL A 138 23.50 -2.68 11.01
C VAL A 138 24.81 -2.19 11.64
N ALA A 139 25.60 -1.44 10.88
CA ALA A 139 26.90 -0.93 11.35
C ALA A 139 26.82 0.07 12.53
N LYS A 140 25.65 0.67 12.79
CA LYS A 140 25.43 1.62 13.89
C LYS A 140 25.04 0.98 15.22
N GLY A 141 24.82 -0.34 15.27
CA GLY A 141 24.52 -1.06 16.51
C GLY A 141 23.14 -1.73 16.55
N PRO A 142 22.02 -0.97 16.60
CA PRO A 142 20.69 -1.55 16.84
C PRO A 142 20.18 -2.45 15.70
N GLY A 143 20.75 -2.36 14.49
CA GLY A 143 20.30 -3.15 13.35
C GLY A 143 19.20 -2.48 12.52
N PRO A 144 18.71 -3.14 11.46
CA PRO A 144 17.52 -2.72 10.74
C PRO A 144 16.27 -2.99 11.59
N LEU A 145 15.16 -2.32 11.29
CA LEU A 145 13.89 -2.52 12.00
C LEU A 145 13.44 -3.99 11.96
N CYS A 146 13.26 -4.59 13.14
CA CYS A 146 12.70 -5.93 13.27
C CYS A 146 11.23 -5.95 12.84
N VAL A 147 10.87 -6.84 11.90
CA VAL A 147 9.49 -7.02 11.44
C VAL A 147 9.12 -8.49 11.51
N THR A 148 8.23 -8.83 12.45
CA THR A 148 7.50 -10.10 12.45
C THR A 148 6.21 -9.92 11.66
N ALA A 149 5.95 -10.85 10.76
CA ALA A 149 4.69 -11.02 10.07
C ALA A 149 4.38 -12.52 10.05
N ASP A 150 3.10 -12.88 10.00
CA ASP A 150 2.76 -14.23 9.57
C ASP A 150 3.08 -14.32 8.06
N TYR A 151 4.21 -14.95 7.75
CA TYR A 151 4.61 -15.22 6.37
C TYR A 151 3.67 -16.23 5.69
N SER A 152 2.86 -16.94 6.49
CA SER A 152 1.87 -17.90 6.05
C SER A 152 0.45 -17.34 6.20
N SER A 153 -0.52 -18.14 5.77
CA SER A 153 -1.92 -17.98 6.14
C SER A 153 -2.57 -16.66 5.69
N TYR A 154 -2.76 -15.69 6.58
CA TYR A 154 -3.96 -14.84 6.65
C TYR A 154 -4.44 -14.23 5.33
N MET A 155 -3.63 -13.37 4.68
CA MET A 155 -4.03 -12.68 3.45
C MET A 155 -4.06 -13.58 2.21
N THR A 156 -3.19 -14.59 2.17
CA THR A 156 -3.23 -15.60 1.10
C THR A 156 -4.48 -16.47 1.27
N GLN A 157 -4.81 -16.88 2.50
CA GLN A 157 -6.04 -17.59 2.84
C GLN A 157 -7.32 -16.76 2.62
N GLU A 158 -7.32 -15.46 2.91
CA GLU A 158 -8.46 -14.58 2.62
C GLU A 158 -8.68 -14.50 1.10
N GLY A 159 -7.62 -14.18 0.34
CA GLY A 159 -7.66 -14.19 -1.13
C GLY A 159 -8.09 -15.54 -1.69
N GLU A 160 -7.52 -16.65 -1.18
CA GLU A 160 -7.89 -18.02 -1.51
C GLU A 160 -9.34 -18.32 -1.11
N LYS A 161 -9.85 -17.88 0.05
CA LYS A 161 -11.27 -18.06 0.43
C LYS A 161 -12.19 -17.32 -0.54
N TYR A 162 -11.83 -16.13 -1.01
CA TYR A 162 -12.60 -15.40 -2.03
C TYR A 162 -12.51 -16.10 -3.40
N LEU A 163 -11.33 -16.55 -3.81
CA LEU A 163 -11.13 -17.31 -5.06
C LEU A 163 -11.83 -18.69 -5.03
N GLN A 164 -11.80 -19.39 -3.90
CA GLN A 164 -12.52 -20.64 -3.65
C GLN A 164 -14.03 -20.41 -3.66
N LYS A 165 -14.54 -19.35 -3.02
CA LYS A 165 -15.97 -18.97 -3.11
C LYS A 165 -16.37 -18.67 -4.55
N ARG A 166 -15.57 -17.91 -5.29
CA ARG A 166 -15.79 -17.63 -6.73
C ARG A 166 -15.81 -18.91 -7.55
N GLY A 167 -14.81 -19.78 -7.36
CA GLY A 167 -14.71 -21.09 -8.02
C GLY A 167 -15.88 -22.03 -7.68
N LEU A 168 -16.33 -22.03 -6.42
CA LEU A 168 -17.48 -22.81 -5.96
C LEU A 168 -18.80 -22.28 -6.52
N ILE A 169 -19.00 -20.96 -6.59
CA ILE A 169 -20.20 -20.36 -7.21
C ILE A 169 -20.24 -20.69 -8.71
N LEU A 170 -19.13 -20.53 -9.41
CA LEU A 170 -19.02 -20.87 -10.84
C LEU A 170 -19.21 -22.38 -11.07
N GLY A 171 -18.53 -23.22 -10.30
CA GLY A 171 -18.61 -24.68 -10.38
C GLY A 171 -20.01 -25.22 -10.07
N ALA A 172 -20.66 -24.73 -9.02
CA ALA A 172 -22.04 -25.09 -8.69
C ALA A 172 -23.03 -24.65 -9.77
N SER A 173 -22.81 -23.49 -10.40
CA SER A 173 -23.64 -23.00 -11.50
C SER A 173 -23.48 -23.88 -12.75
N LEU A 174 -22.25 -24.18 -13.15
CA LEU A 174 -21.95 -25.08 -14.27
C LEU A 174 -22.47 -26.50 -14.04
N ALA A 175 -22.34 -27.03 -12.82
CA ALA A 175 -22.90 -28.32 -12.44
C ALA A 175 -24.44 -28.30 -12.50
N SER A 176 -25.09 -27.24 -12.01
CA SER A 176 -26.55 -27.09 -12.11
C SER A 176 -27.01 -27.06 -13.56
N CYS A 177 -26.34 -26.29 -14.43
CA CYS A 177 -26.62 -26.30 -15.87
C CYS A 177 -26.45 -27.68 -16.50
N PHE A 178 -25.38 -28.41 -16.14
CA PHE A 178 -25.14 -29.78 -16.61
C PHE A 178 -26.23 -30.75 -16.18
N PHE A 179 -26.64 -30.75 -14.91
CA PHE A 179 -27.70 -31.64 -14.41
C PHE A 179 -29.08 -31.30 -14.99
N VAL A 180 -29.39 -30.02 -15.22
CA VAL A 180 -30.63 -29.62 -15.93
C VAL A 180 -30.62 -30.12 -17.38
N ALA A 181 -29.51 -29.95 -18.10
CA ALA A 181 -29.37 -30.45 -19.46
C ALA A 181 -29.46 -32.00 -19.52
N LEU A 182 -28.78 -32.70 -18.61
CA LEU A 182 -28.81 -34.16 -18.51
C LEU A 182 -30.21 -34.68 -18.16
N GLY A 183 -30.88 -34.07 -17.19
CA GLY A 183 -32.26 -34.41 -16.81
C GLY A 183 -33.25 -34.19 -17.95
N TYR A 184 -33.08 -33.12 -18.73
CA TYR A 184 -33.87 -32.87 -19.93
C TYR A 184 -33.64 -33.94 -21.01
N VAL A 185 -32.38 -34.33 -21.27
CA VAL A 185 -32.04 -35.40 -22.23
C VAL A 185 -32.64 -36.75 -21.81
N ILE A 186 -32.58 -37.10 -20.51
CA ILE A 186 -33.17 -38.35 -19.98
C ILE A 186 -34.71 -38.32 -20.07
N TRP A 187 -35.34 -37.21 -19.68
CA TRP A 187 -36.80 -37.06 -19.79
C TRP A 187 -37.27 -37.19 -21.24
N PHE A 188 -36.57 -36.50 -22.16
CA PHE A 188 -36.84 -36.52 -23.59
C PHE A 188 -36.73 -37.95 -24.17
N ALA A 189 -35.64 -38.66 -23.87
CA ALA A 189 -35.42 -40.03 -24.33
C ALA A 189 -36.47 -41.03 -23.78
N ASN A 190 -37.03 -40.78 -22.60
CA ASN A 190 -38.03 -41.64 -21.98
C ASN A 190 -39.47 -41.37 -22.45
N HIS A 191 -39.83 -40.12 -22.78
CA HIS A 191 -41.19 -39.77 -23.22
C HIS A 191 -41.38 -39.83 -24.74
N TYR A 192 -40.31 -39.65 -25.51
CA TYR A 192 -40.39 -39.60 -26.96
C TYR A 192 -39.46 -40.64 -27.58
N THR A 193 -40.02 -41.53 -28.41
CA THR A 193 -39.20 -42.15 -29.44
C THR A 193 -38.68 -41.02 -30.34
N ILE A 194 -37.35 -40.93 -30.49
CA ILE A 194 -36.69 -39.83 -31.20
C ILE A 194 -37.28 -39.67 -32.63
N SER A 195 -37.69 -40.77 -33.25
CA SER A 195 -38.41 -40.79 -34.53
C SER A 195 -39.79 -40.10 -34.49
N GLY A 196 -40.59 -40.31 -33.45
CA GLY A 196 -41.92 -39.71 -33.33
C GLY A 196 -41.87 -38.19 -33.19
N PHE A 197 -41.03 -37.70 -32.27
CA PHE A 197 -40.85 -36.25 -32.07
C PHE A 197 -40.25 -35.56 -33.29
N ILE A 198 -39.27 -36.18 -33.96
CA ILE A 198 -38.73 -35.64 -35.23
C ILE A 198 -39.82 -35.60 -36.31
N HIS A 199 -40.69 -36.61 -36.39
CA HIS A 199 -41.77 -36.61 -37.37
C HIS A 199 -42.82 -35.51 -37.10
N GLU A 200 -43.20 -35.29 -35.84
CA GLU A 200 -44.08 -34.18 -35.45
C GLU A 200 -43.45 -32.81 -35.75
N LEU A 201 -42.15 -32.62 -35.45
CA LEU A 201 -41.42 -31.39 -35.78
C LEU A 201 -41.34 -31.14 -37.29
N ILE A 202 -41.06 -32.16 -38.11
CA ILE A 202 -41.02 -32.02 -39.57
C ILE A 202 -42.40 -31.67 -40.13
N ASN A 203 -43.47 -32.20 -39.54
CA ASN A 203 -44.85 -31.94 -39.97
C ASN A 203 -45.46 -30.65 -39.38
N MET A 204 -44.77 -29.93 -38.48
CA MET A 204 -45.25 -28.65 -37.94
C MET A 204 -45.37 -27.60 -39.04
N ASN A 205 -46.44 -26.80 -38.96
CA ASN A 205 -46.56 -25.63 -39.83
C ASN A 205 -45.49 -24.57 -39.46
N TRP A 206 -45.15 -23.71 -40.43
CA TRP A 206 -44.12 -22.68 -40.29
C TRP A 206 -44.39 -21.69 -39.13
N LEU A 207 -45.66 -21.50 -38.75
CA LEU A 207 -46.07 -20.58 -37.71
C LEU A 207 -45.79 -21.17 -36.30
N SER A 208 -45.93 -22.48 -36.11
CA SER A 208 -45.49 -23.20 -34.91
C SER A 208 -43.98 -23.07 -34.68
N TRP A 209 -43.17 -23.15 -35.74
CA TRP A 209 -41.72 -22.94 -35.66
C TRP A 209 -41.35 -21.52 -35.21
N ILE A 210 -42.05 -20.49 -35.69
CA ILE A 210 -41.85 -19.11 -35.24
C ILE A 210 -42.18 -18.95 -33.75
N VAL A 211 -43.30 -19.52 -33.28
CA VAL A 211 -43.67 -19.48 -31.85
C VAL A 211 -42.61 -20.19 -30.98
N LEU A 212 -42.10 -21.33 -31.43
CA LEU A 212 -41.02 -22.07 -30.76
C LEU A 212 -39.72 -21.25 -30.66
N ILE A 213 -39.32 -20.56 -31.74
CA ILE A 213 -38.14 -19.69 -31.75
C ILE A 213 -38.34 -18.51 -30.80
N ILE A 214 -39.50 -17.85 -30.81
CA ILE A 214 -39.80 -16.74 -29.89
C ILE A 214 -39.76 -17.21 -28.44
N LEU A 215 -40.35 -18.36 -28.12
CA LEU A 215 -40.33 -18.93 -26.78
C LEU A 215 -38.90 -19.27 -26.33
N ALA A 216 -38.09 -19.88 -27.21
CA ALA A 216 -36.69 -20.18 -26.93
C ALA A 216 -35.88 -18.89 -26.67
N LEU A 217 -36.09 -17.82 -27.45
CA LEU A 217 -35.46 -16.52 -27.23
C LEU A 217 -35.87 -15.88 -25.91
N ILE A 218 -37.15 -15.97 -25.51
CA ILE A 218 -37.64 -15.49 -24.20
C ILE A 218 -37.00 -16.27 -23.05
N VAL A 219 -36.90 -17.60 -23.17
CA VAL A 219 -36.26 -18.46 -22.16
C VAL A 219 -34.77 -18.13 -22.06
N LEU A 220 -34.05 -18.02 -23.18
CA LEU A 220 -32.64 -17.61 -23.20
C LEU A 220 -32.42 -16.22 -22.60
N PHE A 221 -33.27 -15.24 -22.91
CA PHE A 221 -33.21 -13.90 -22.33
C PHE A 221 -33.48 -13.91 -20.82
N SER A 222 -34.45 -14.70 -20.37
CA SER A 222 -34.79 -14.84 -18.94
C SER A 222 -33.67 -15.52 -18.16
N ILE A 223 -33.08 -16.59 -18.71
CA ILE A 223 -31.90 -17.26 -18.14
C ILE A 223 -30.73 -16.28 -18.07
N ASN A 224 -30.43 -15.56 -19.15
CA ASN A 224 -29.35 -14.57 -19.17
C ASN A 224 -29.58 -13.49 -18.10
N LYS A 225 -30.81 -12.96 -17.97
CA LYS A 225 -31.14 -11.97 -16.95
C LYS A 225 -31.02 -12.49 -15.51
N ILE A 226 -31.38 -13.75 -15.25
CA ILE A 226 -31.19 -14.37 -13.93
C ILE A 226 -29.71 -14.53 -13.62
N ILE A 227 -28.89 -14.95 -14.59
CA ILE A 227 -27.43 -15.05 -14.48
C ILE A 227 -26.80 -13.67 -14.23
N ASP A 228 -27.13 -12.66 -15.05
CA ASP A 228 -26.70 -11.27 -14.91
C ASP A 228 -26.98 -10.71 -13.51
N LEU A 229 -28.22 -10.85 -13.03
CA LEU A 229 -28.66 -10.22 -11.78
C LEU A 229 -28.16 -10.93 -10.52
N THR A 230 -27.81 -12.22 -10.59
CA THR A 230 -27.51 -13.02 -9.38
C THR A 230 -26.10 -13.59 -9.33
N LEU A 231 -25.53 -14.03 -10.45
CA LEU A 231 -24.19 -14.63 -10.50
C LEU A 231 -23.13 -13.56 -10.75
N PHE A 232 -23.28 -12.75 -11.79
CA PHE A 232 -22.33 -11.67 -12.07
C PHE A 232 -22.23 -10.69 -10.90
N LYS A 233 -23.36 -10.24 -10.34
CA LYS A 233 -23.34 -9.40 -9.14
C LYS A 233 -22.57 -10.02 -7.95
N LYS A 234 -22.72 -11.32 -7.69
CA LYS A 234 -21.96 -12.00 -6.62
C LYS A 234 -20.47 -12.10 -6.94
N ILE A 235 -20.11 -12.24 -8.22
CA ILE A 235 -18.72 -12.23 -8.67
C ILE A 235 -18.14 -10.81 -8.52
N ASP A 236 -18.87 -9.78 -8.92
CA ASP A 236 -18.49 -8.37 -8.75
C ASP A 236 -18.31 -8.01 -7.27
N ASP A 237 -19.21 -8.46 -6.39
CA ASP A 237 -19.10 -8.28 -4.92
C ASP A 237 -17.84 -8.98 -4.36
N ILE A 238 -17.48 -10.16 -4.87
CA ILE A 238 -16.26 -10.90 -4.49
C ILE A 238 -15.00 -10.22 -5.03
N ASP A 239 -15.01 -9.81 -6.30
CA ASP A 239 -13.87 -9.17 -6.94
C ASP A 239 -13.62 -7.79 -6.30
N ALA A 240 -14.67 -7.04 -5.95
CA ALA A 240 -14.58 -5.82 -5.17
C ALA A 240 -14.00 -6.06 -3.75
N ALA A 241 -14.35 -7.17 -3.10
CA ALA A 241 -13.76 -7.56 -1.80
C ALA A 241 -12.26 -7.93 -1.93
N ILE A 242 -11.87 -8.68 -2.97
CA ILE A 242 -10.47 -8.99 -3.29
C ILE A 242 -9.69 -7.68 -3.52
N ASP A 243 -10.25 -6.75 -4.30
CA ASP A 243 -9.64 -5.46 -4.62
C ASP A 243 -9.51 -4.55 -3.41
N ALA A 244 -10.52 -4.53 -2.53
CA ALA A 244 -10.49 -3.80 -1.27
C ALA A 244 -9.41 -4.37 -0.33
N ASN A 245 -9.32 -5.69 -0.20
CA ASN A 245 -8.34 -6.36 0.64
C ASN A 245 -6.91 -6.15 0.12
N ARG A 246 -6.71 -6.25 -1.20
CA ARG A 246 -5.45 -5.91 -1.87
C ARG A 246 -5.05 -4.45 -1.63
N LYS A 247 -6.01 -3.51 -1.65
CA LYS A 247 -5.76 -2.09 -1.32
C LYS A 247 -5.37 -1.92 0.14
N GLY A 248 -6.02 -2.61 1.08
CA GLY A 248 -5.64 -2.64 2.50
C GLY A 248 -4.16 -3.00 2.68
N LYS A 249 -3.78 -4.18 2.17
CA LYS A 249 -2.40 -4.68 2.21
C LYS A 249 -1.36 -3.73 1.61
N ILE A 250 -1.66 -3.10 0.47
CA ILE A 250 -0.76 -2.09 -0.14
C ILE A 250 -0.55 -0.90 0.81
N GLY A 251 -1.55 -0.56 1.63
CA GLY A 251 -1.43 0.43 2.70
C GLY A 251 -0.47 0.00 3.80
N GLU A 252 -0.69 -1.18 4.39
CA GLU A 252 0.21 -1.75 5.40
C GLU A 252 1.66 -1.85 4.90
N ASP A 253 1.86 -2.40 3.69
CA ASP A 253 3.18 -2.60 3.10
C ASP A 253 3.92 -1.25 2.98
N ARG A 254 3.23 -0.19 2.52
CA ARG A 254 3.79 1.18 2.48
C ARG A 254 4.12 1.71 3.87
N VAL A 255 3.24 1.53 4.86
CA VAL A 255 3.49 2.00 6.24
C VAL A 255 4.69 1.27 6.85
N VAL A 256 4.78 -0.04 6.68
CA VAL A 256 5.92 -0.84 7.19
C VAL A 256 7.22 -0.46 6.50
N GLU A 257 7.22 -0.17 5.19
CA GLU A 257 8.41 0.32 4.49
C GLU A 257 8.81 1.74 4.94
N ALA A 258 7.86 2.66 5.11
CA ALA A 258 8.14 3.99 5.66
C ALA A 258 8.66 3.93 7.11
N LEU A 259 8.10 3.04 7.95
CA LEU A 259 8.61 2.79 9.29
C LEU A 259 10.01 2.15 9.26
N ARG A 260 10.29 1.22 8.34
CA ARG A 260 11.63 0.64 8.15
C ARG A 260 12.66 1.70 7.84
N GLU A 261 12.37 2.67 6.96
CA GLU A 261 13.28 3.77 6.66
C GLU A 261 13.58 4.64 7.90
N LEU A 262 12.55 4.94 8.70
CA LEU A 262 12.61 5.90 9.80
C LEU A 262 13.06 5.33 11.15
N LEU A 263 12.95 4.01 11.34
CA LEU A 263 13.31 3.29 12.57
C LEU A 263 14.53 2.36 12.36
N ASP A 264 15.00 1.80 13.46
CA ASP A 264 16.08 0.82 13.54
C ASP A 264 15.67 -0.37 14.44
N GLY A 265 16.55 -1.35 14.63
CA GLY A 265 16.27 -2.56 15.40
C GLY A 265 16.17 -2.38 16.91
N SER A 266 16.22 -1.14 17.43
CA SER A 266 15.70 -0.85 18.78
C SER A 266 14.17 -0.97 18.86
N CYS A 267 13.50 -1.04 17.71
CA CYS A 267 12.05 -1.19 17.58
C CYS A 267 11.69 -2.54 16.93
N HIS A 268 10.47 -3.00 17.18
CA HIS A 268 9.92 -4.23 16.62
C HIS A 268 8.48 -4.00 16.13
N ILE A 269 8.20 -4.36 14.88
CA ILE A 269 6.87 -4.36 14.27
C ILE A 269 6.31 -5.77 14.22
N PHE A 270 5.07 -5.92 14.64
CA PHE A 270 4.25 -7.13 14.49
C PHE A 270 3.10 -6.81 13.54
N ARG A 271 3.08 -7.43 12.35
CA ARG A 271 2.02 -7.25 11.35
C ARG A 271 0.90 -8.26 11.53
N ASN A 272 -0.34 -7.82 11.38
CA ASN A 272 -1.55 -8.65 11.46
C ASN A 272 -1.52 -9.51 12.73
N LEU A 273 -1.32 -8.84 13.87
CA LEU A 273 -1.15 -9.48 15.17
C LEU A 273 -2.49 -10.04 15.65
N HIS A 274 -2.61 -11.36 15.62
CA HIS A 274 -3.75 -12.10 16.14
C HIS A 274 -3.55 -12.41 17.62
N ILE A 275 -4.20 -11.65 18.49
CA ILE A 275 -4.04 -11.77 19.95
C ILE A 275 -4.89 -12.94 20.48
N ASP A 276 -6.09 -13.08 19.94
CA ASP A 276 -7.08 -14.09 20.30
C ASP A 276 -7.65 -14.68 19.01
N LYS A 277 -7.27 -15.93 18.69
CA LYS A 277 -7.68 -16.62 17.46
C LYS A 277 -9.19 -16.91 17.42
N GLU A 278 -9.88 -16.94 18.57
CA GLU A 278 -11.33 -17.19 18.64
C GLU A 278 -12.13 -15.90 18.43
N LYS A 279 -11.69 -14.81 19.06
CA LYS A 279 -12.44 -13.54 19.07
C LYS A 279 -12.24 -12.64 17.84
N LYS A 280 -11.38 -13.04 16.90
CA LYS A 280 -11.09 -12.29 15.65
C LYS A 280 -10.69 -10.84 15.92
N TRP A 281 -9.73 -10.64 16.82
CA TRP A 281 -9.08 -9.35 17.02
C TRP A 281 -7.69 -9.40 16.40
N ASP A 282 -7.59 -8.79 15.23
CA ASP A 282 -6.37 -8.47 14.51
C ASP A 282 -5.95 -7.01 14.77
N VAL A 283 -4.66 -6.79 14.98
CA VAL A 283 -4.06 -5.44 14.98
C VAL A 283 -3.18 -5.35 13.75
N ASP A 284 -3.52 -4.50 12.77
CA ASP A 284 -2.80 -4.34 11.49
C ASP A 284 -1.28 -4.25 11.72
N ILE A 285 -0.88 -3.33 12.61
CA ILE A 285 0.50 -3.20 13.06
C ILE A 285 0.54 -2.90 14.57
N ALA A 286 1.19 -3.76 15.34
CA ALA A 286 1.66 -3.41 16.68
C ALA A 286 3.14 -3.03 16.63
N LEU A 287 3.48 -1.80 17.03
CA LEU A 287 4.84 -1.30 17.14
C LEU A 287 5.27 -1.30 18.61
N VAL A 288 6.35 -2.03 18.92
CA VAL A 288 7.00 -2.05 20.23
C VAL A 288 8.32 -1.30 20.13
N SER A 289 8.49 -0.27 20.95
CA SER A 289 9.65 0.65 20.90
C SER A 289 10.07 1.06 22.32
N PRO A 290 11.25 1.66 22.52
CA PRO A 290 11.64 2.20 23.82
C PRO A 290 10.65 3.25 24.37
N TRP A 291 9.92 3.93 23.47
CA TRP A 291 8.97 5.01 23.80
C TRP A 291 7.56 4.52 24.15
N GLY A 292 7.29 3.22 24.00
CA GLY A 292 6.00 2.59 24.32
C GLY A 292 5.57 1.52 23.32
N VAL A 293 4.35 1.02 23.53
CA VAL A 293 3.64 0.13 22.60
C VAL A 293 2.56 0.92 21.88
N TYR A 294 2.43 0.72 20.57
CA TYR A 294 1.48 1.44 19.72
C TYR A 294 0.67 0.43 18.91
N ALA A 295 -0.65 0.60 18.87
CA ALA A 295 -1.53 -0.12 17.94
C ALA A 295 -1.85 0.82 16.78
N LEU A 296 -1.29 0.54 15.61
CA LEU A 296 -1.44 1.34 14.40
C LEU A 296 -2.49 0.69 13.50
N GLU A 297 -3.55 1.43 13.24
CA GLU A 297 -4.68 1.08 12.38
C GLU A 297 -4.45 1.70 10.99
N VAL A 298 -4.35 0.89 9.93
CA VAL A 298 -3.85 1.34 8.63
C VAL A 298 -4.96 1.44 7.59
N LYS A 299 -5.36 2.67 7.25
CA LYS A 299 -6.44 2.91 6.28
C LYS A 299 -5.92 3.48 4.95
N ASN A 300 -5.94 2.67 3.90
CA ASN A 300 -5.61 3.05 2.52
C ASN A 300 -6.84 3.53 1.72
N LEU A 301 -7.59 4.49 2.28
CA LEU A 301 -8.87 4.94 1.73
C LEU A 301 -8.74 6.14 0.77
N THR A 302 -9.70 6.27 -0.14
CA THR A 302 -9.82 7.41 -1.07
C THR A 302 -11.01 8.31 -0.73
N GLY A 303 -10.84 9.61 -0.93
CA GLY A 303 -11.87 10.63 -0.77
C GLY A 303 -11.50 11.72 0.24
N GLU A 304 -12.52 12.48 0.65
CA GLU A 304 -12.39 13.55 1.66
C GLU A 304 -13.08 13.11 2.95
N TYR A 305 -12.36 13.21 4.07
CA TYR A 305 -12.74 12.73 5.39
C TYR A 305 -12.52 13.83 6.43
N GLU A 306 -13.48 13.99 7.34
CA GLU A 306 -13.40 14.94 8.46
C GLU A 306 -13.50 14.18 9.78
N ILE A 307 -12.58 14.47 10.69
CA ILE A 307 -12.45 13.81 12.00
C ILE A 307 -12.65 14.86 13.10
N ALA A 308 -13.62 14.59 13.98
CA ALA A 308 -13.93 15.40 15.15
C ALA A 308 -14.22 14.46 16.33
N ASP A 309 -13.35 14.48 17.35
CA ASP A 309 -13.33 13.51 18.46
C ASP A 309 -13.36 12.05 17.95
N THR A 310 -14.47 11.35 18.14
CA THR A 310 -14.72 9.96 17.73
C THR A 310 -15.60 9.87 16.49
N ILE A 311 -16.07 11.00 15.96
CA ILE A 311 -16.93 11.06 14.78
C ILE A 311 -16.05 11.23 13.55
N VAL A 312 -16.14 10.26 12.64
CA VAL A 312 -15.58 10.35 11.29
C VAL A 312 -16.71 10.52 10.30
N THR A 313 -16.61 11.52 9.44
CA THR A 313 -17.51 11.68 8.30
C THR A 313 -16.75 11.57 6.98
N LYS A 314 -17.44 11.07 5.95
CA LYS A 314 -16.96 10.99 4.58
C LYS A 314 -17.81 11.84 3.66
N LYS A 315 -17.16 12.62 2.81
CA LYS A 315 -17.83 13.50 1.84
C LYS A 315 -17.94 12.81 0.47
N PHE A 316 -19.16 12.81 -0.06
CA PHE A 316 -19.55 12.25 -1.34
C PHE A 316 -20.13 13.39 -2.21
N GLY A 317 -19.24 14.15 -2.86
CA GLY A 317 -19.60 15.35 -3.60
C GLY A 317 -20.20 16.41 -2.68
N LYS A 318 -21.52 16.64 -2.78
CA LYS A 318 -22.28 17.57 -1.93
C LYS A 318 -22.84 16.94 -0.64
N LYS A 319 -22.81 15.61 -0.49
CA LYS A 319 -23.35 14.92 0.69
C LYS A 319 -22.23 14.63 1.69
N ILE A 320 -22.50 14.76 2.99
CA ILE A 320 -21.61 14.33 4.08
C ILE A 320 -22.32 13.16 4.79
N VAL A 321 -21.59 12.07 5.03
CA VAL A 321 -22.12 10.84 5.63
C VAL A 321 -21.25 10.48 6.83
N LYS A 322 -21.84 10.38 8.02
CA LYS A 322 -21.17 9.83 9.21
C LYS A 322 -20.92 8.34 9.00
N LEU A 323 -19.69 7.88 9.25
CA LEU A 323 -19.35 6.45 9.19
C LEU A 323 -20.01 5.71 10.36
N LYS A 324 -20.38 4.44 10.13
CA LYS A 324 -20.85 3.55 11.18
C LYS A 324 -19.67 3.13 12.07
N ASP A 325 -19.93 2.77 13.32
CA ASP A 325 -18.87 2.44 14.28
C ASP A 325 -17.95 1.29 13.84
N ARG A 326 -18.49 0.34 13.07
CA ARG A 326 -17.77 -0.77 12.42
C ARG A 326 -16.92 -0.39 11.19
N GLU A 327 -17.09 0.84 10.71
CA GLU A 327 -16.38 1.44 9.56
C GLU A 327 -15.55 2.65 10.02
N ASN A 328 -15.50 2.91 11.33
CA ASN A 328 -14.90 4.09 11.93
C ASN A 328 -13.51 3.76 12.50
N PRO A 329 -12.43 4.21 11.84
CA PRO A 329 -11.07 3.82 12.21
C PRO A 329 -10.65 4.31 13.59
N ILE A 330 -11.28 5.37 14.12
CA ILE A 330 -11.00 5.88 15.48
C ILE A 330 -11.50 4.89 16.53
N ILE A 331 -12.67 4.29 16.30
CA ILE A 331 -13.27 3.31 17.22
C ILE A 331 -12.54 1.96 17.12
N GLU A 332 -12.16 1.58 15.91
CA GLU A 332 -11.38 0.39 15.57
C GLU A 332 -10.00 0.42 16.25
N ALA A 333 -9.18 1.45 15.97
CA ALA A 333 -7.87 1.64 16.58
C ALA A 333 -7.92 1.65 18.12
N ARG A 334 -8.90 2.34 18.73
CA ARG A 334 -9.09 2.35 20.19
C ARG A 334 -9.42 0.97 20.74
N ARG A 335 -10.19 0.16 20.02
CA ARG A 335 -10.54 -1.20 20.44
C ARG A 335 -9.35 -2.15 20.31
N HIS A 336 -8.59 -2.03 19.23
CA HIS A 336 -7.35 -2.78 18.99
C HIS A 336 -6.29 -2.45 20.07
N ALA A 337 -6.10 -1.17 20.40
CA ALA A 337 -5.23 -0.76 21.50
C ALA A 337 -5.71 -1.28 22.87
N ALA A 338 -7.02 -1.23 23.17
CA ALA A 338 -7.57 -1.72 24.42
C ALA A 338 -7.40 -3.25 24.57
N CYS A 339 -7.61 -4.01 23.50
CA CYS A 339 -7.39 -5.46 23.46
C CYS A 339 -5.89 -5.79 23.68
N LEU A 340 -5.00 -5.14 22.95
CA LEU A 340 -3.55 -5.31 23.09
C LEU A 340 -3.05 -4.90 24.49
N LYS A 341 -3.60 -3.84 25.08
CA LYS A 341 -3.29 -3.46 26.46
C LYS A 341 -3.73 -4.56 27.43
N SER A 342 -4.97 -5.01 27.34
CA SER A 342 -5.50 -6.07 28.22
C SER A 342 -4.69 -7.37 28.12
N PHE A 343 -4.14 -7.67 26.94
CA PHE A 343 -3.23 -8.80 26.77
C PHE A 343 -1.89 -8.56 27.47
N LEU A 344 -1.27 -7.38 27.31
CA LEU A 344 0.06 -7.06 27.86
C LEU A 344 0.08 -6.59 29.32
N ASP A 345 -1.07 -6.36 29.96
CA ASP A 345 -1.18 -5.78 31.31
C ASP A 345 -0.38 -6.52 32.38
N ALA A 346 -0.24 -7.85 32.26
CA ALA A 346 0.58 -8.64 33.18
C ALA A 346 2.10 -8.38 33.01
N ASP A 347 2.58 -8.07 31.81
CA ASP A 347 3.99 -7.79 31.54
C ASP A 347 4.35 -6.35 31.91
N PHE A 348 3.44 -5.39 31.66
CA PHE A 348 3.58 -4.01 32.18
C PHE A 348 3.64 -4.01 33.71
N SER A 349 2.74 -4.76 34.37
CA SER A 349 2.72 -4.89 35.82
C SER A 349 3.98 -5.58 36.36
N ARG A 350 4.45 -6.66 35.72
CA ARG A 350 5.68 -7.38 36.12
C ARG A 350 6.92 -6.49 36.06
N ASN A 351 7.02 -5.63 35.05
CA ASN A 351 8.19 -4.77 34.85
C ASN A 351 8.07 -3.39 35.52
N ASN A 352 6.95 -3.10 36.21
CA ASN A 352 6.63 -1.79 36.77
C ASN A 352 6.70 -0.64 35.73
N ASP A 353 6.46 -0.98 34.45
CA ASP A 353 6.46 -0.03 33.36
C ASP A 353 5.12 0.72 33.35
N LYS A 354 5.16 2.06 33.40
CA LYS A 354 3.96 2.92 33.26
C LYS A 354 3.43 2.99 31.83
N ALA A 355 3.72 1.97 31.02
CA ALA A 355 3.42 1.94 29.61
C ALA A 355 1.94 1.64 29.37
N PHE A 356 1.43 2.22 28.30
CA PHE A 356 0.09 2.01 27.77
C PHE A 356 0.23 1.66 26.29
N VAL A 357 -0.80 1.04 25.72
CA VAL A 357 -0.90 0.87 24.27
C VAL A 357 -1.57 2.10 23.70
N GLU A 358 -0.85 2.87 22.89
CA GLU A 358 -1.36 4.09 22.28
C GLU A 358 -2.04 3.77 20.94
N PRO A 359 -3.35 4.06 20.77
CA PRO A 359 -4.04 3.90 19.48
C PRO A 359 -3.67 5.01 18.51
N ILE A 360 -3.35 4.63 17.27
CA ILE A 360 -3.01 5.57 16.19
C ILE A 360 -3.70 5.10 14.91
N VAL A 361 -4.31 6.02 14.15
CA VAL A 361 -4.73 5.75 12.77
C VAL A 361 -3.66 6.29 11.82
N ILE A 362 -3.21 5.47 10.87
CA ILE A 362 -2.29 5.86 9.81
C ILE A 362 -3.02 5.82 8.48
N TRP A 363 -3.13 6.99 7.86
CA TRP A 363 -3.65 7.15 6.52
C TRP A 363 -2.55 6.84 5.49
N ALA A 364 -2.59 5.63 4.93
CA ALA A 364 -1.56 5.10 4.03
C ALA A 364 -1.73 5.51 2.55
N ASN A 365 -2.81 6.22 2.23
CA ASN A 365 -3.02 6.80 0.92
C ASN A 365 -2.57 8.28 0.93
N PRO A 366 -1.49 8.65 0.21
CA PRO A 366 -1.02 10.04 0.17
C PRO A 366 -1.99 11.01 -0.53
N ASP A 367 -2.95 10.53 -1.34
CA ASP A 367 -3.96 11.40 -1.96
C ASP A 367 -5.13 11.76 -1.03
N ILE A 368 -5.16 11.22 0.19
CA ILE A 368 -6.31 11.37 1.07
C ILE A 368 -6.43 12.80 1.59
N LYS A 369 -7.65 13.34 1.53
CA LYS A 369 -7.98 14.60 2.17
C LYS A 369 -8.65 14.33 3.51
N ALA A 370 -7.84 13.88 4.48
CA ALA A 370 -8.27 13.70 5.86
C ALA A 370 -7.89 14.94 6.69
N TRP A 371 -8.87 15.61 7.28
CA TRP A 371 -8.64 16.71 8.22
C TRP A 371 -9.00 16.30 9.63
N ASP A 372 -8.09 16.59 10.54
CA ASP A 372 -8.25 16.41 11.97
C ASP A 372 -8.52 17.79 12.59
N SER A 373 -9.73 17.96 13.14
CA SER A 373 -10.08 19.19 13.86
C SER A 373 -9.76 19.10 15.35
N LYS A 374 -10.08 17.95 15.97
CA LYS A 374 -9.88 17.57 17.39
C LYS A 374 -10.08 16.06 17.60
N ALA A 375 -9.36 15.18 16.91
CA ALA A 375 -9.56 13.73 17.02
C ALA A 375 -9.25 13.21 18.44
N ALA A 376 -9.97 12.15 18.84
CA ALA A 376 -9.79 11.51 20.14
C ALA A 376 -8.45 10.75 20.27
N ILE A 377 -7.78 10.49 19.14
CA ILE A 377 -6.50 9.76 19.03
C ILE A 377 -5.69 10.37 17.88
N LYS A 378 -4.39 10.04 17.81
CA LYS A 378 -3.51 10.52 16.73
C LYS A 378 -3.92 9.96 15.37
N CYS A 379 -4.01 10.86 14.39
CA CYS A 379 -4.35 10.56 13.00
C CYS A 379 -3.20 10.96 12.07
N TRP A 380 -2.26 10.05 11.86
CA TRP A 380 -1.05 10.29 11.09
C TRP A 380 -1.27 10.15 9.59
N ARG A 381 -0.54 10.95 8.82
CA ARG A 381 -0.40 10.81 7.35
C ARG A 381 0.94 10.19 7.02
N ILE A 382 0.99 9.25 6.08
CA ILE A 382 2.22 8.53 5.74
C ILE A 382 3.35 9.45 5.25
N GLU A 383 3.00 10.57 4.61
CA GLU A 383 3.93 11.60 4.11
C GLU A 383 4.60 12.37 5.25
N ARG A 384 3.95 12.48 6.42
CA ARG A 384 4.44 13.19 7.62
C ARG A 384 4.99 12.26 8.70
N LEU A 385 5.09 10.96 8.43
CA LEU A 385 5.40 9.93 9.41
C LEU A 385 6.72 10.18 10.17
N SER A 386 7.70 10.88 9.58
CA SER A 386 8.93 11.28 10.29
C SER A 386 8.65 12.28 11.41
N GLU A 387 7.92 13.36 11.12
CA GLU A 387 7.55 14.40 12.08
C GLU A 387 6.70 13.81 13.22
N GLU A 388 5.76 12.94 12.85
CA GLU A 388 4.86 12.25 13.75
C GLU A 388 5.59 11.27 14.67
N LEU A 389 6.59 10.52 14.17
CA LEU A 389 7.46 9.68 14.99
C LEU A 389 8.34 10.51 15.93
N ASP A 390 8.90 11.63 15.47
CA ASP A 390 9.72 12.50 16.32
C ASP A 390 8.90 13.09 17.49
N SER A 391 7.58 13.29 17.31
CA SER A 391 6.68 13.69 18.41
C SER A 391 6.59 12.67 19.56
N ILE A 392 6.79 11.37 19.30
CA ILE A 392 6.72 10.31 20.32
C ILE A 392 8.08 9.93 20.91
N ARG A 393 9.19 10.32 20.28
CA ARG A 393 10.58 9.99 20.67
C ARG A 393 11.09 10.70 21.94
N THR A 394 10.22 11.37 22.68
CA THR A 394 10.59 12.35 23.72
C THR A 394 11.02 11.76 25.06
N LYS A 395 10.59 10.53 25.40
CA LYS A 395 11.05 9.83 26.62
C LYS A 395 10.90 8.32 26.49
N GLN A 396 11.90 7.57 26.97
CA GLN A 396 11.78 6.12 27.14
C GLN A 396 10.70 5.80 28.18
N LYS A 397 9.69 5.01 27.79
CA LYS A 397 8.57 4.57 28.64
C LYS A 397 8.60 3.08 28.98
N LEU A 398 9.40 2.30 28.25
CA LEU A 398 9.62 0.87 28.52
C LEU A 398 11.06 0.63 28.98
N SER A 399 11.20 -0.10 30.06
CA SER A 399 12.45 -0.74 30.45
C SER A 399 12.95 -1.68 29.32
N PRO A 400 14.28 -1.87 29.14
CA PRO A 400 14.78 -2.82 28.13
C PRO A 400 14.29 -4.25 28.36
N GLN A 401 14.10 -4.65 29.62
CA GLN A 401 13.54 -5.96 29.96
C GLN A 401 12.04 -6.05 29.63
N GLY A 402 11.23 -5.04 30.00
CA GLY A 402 9.82 -5.00 29.66
C GLY A 402 9.58 -4.97 28.15
N GLN A 403 10.39 -4.24 27.40
CA GLN A 403 10.36 -4.26 25.93
C GLN A 403 10.63 -5.68 25.38
N LYS A 404 11.67 -6.36 25.89
CA LYS A 404 12.00 -7.74 25.51
C LYS A 404 10.89 -8.73 25.87
N ASP A 405 10.36 -8.66 27.08
CA ASP A 405 9.26 -9.48 27.57
C ASP A 405 8.01 -9.37 26.67
N ILE A 406 7.64 -8.13 26.30
CA ILE A 406 6.53 -7.85 25.39
C ILE A 406 6.80 -8.44 24.01
N ILE A 407 8.00 -8.25 23.44
CA ILE A 407 8.40 -8.83 22.15
C ILE A 407 8.30 -10.36 22.19
N GLU A 408 8.85 -11.01 23.23
CA GLU A 408 8.77 -12.46 23.39
C GLU A 408 7.34 -12.97 23.54
N ARG A 409 6.46 -12.22 24.22
CA ARG A 409 5.05 -12.57 24.34
C ARG A 409 4.31 -12.44 23.02
N LEU A 410 4.52 -11.35 22.26
CA LEU A 410 3.91 -11.15 20.95
C LEU A 410 4.42 -12.15 19.90
N LEU A 411 5.70 -12.56 19.96
CA LEU A 411 6.25 -13.63 19.13
C LEU A 411 5.54 -14.98 19.32
N LYS A 412 4.96 -15.27 20.49
CA LYS A 412 4.19 -16.50 20.73
C LYS A 412 2.89 -16.56 19.92
N CYS A 413 2.32 -15.42 19.54
CA CYS A 413 1.12 -15.36 18.68
C CYS A 413 1.37 -15.94 17.27
N TYR A 414 2.63 -15.99 16.82
CA TYR A 414 3.02 -16.44 15.47
C TYR A 414 3.60 -17.87 15.42
N LYS A 415 3.65 -18.59 16.56
CA LYS A 415 4.34 -19.90 16.67
C LYS A 415 3.42 -21.12 16.68
N ASN A 416 2.12 -20.93 16.42
CA ASN A 416 1.07 -21.96 16.56
C ASN A 416 0.24 -22.10 15.28
#